data_AF-A0A5D4T092-F1
#
_entry.id   AF-A0A5D4T092-F1
#
_cell.length_a   1.000
_cell.length_b   1.000
_cell.length_c   1.000
_cell.angle_alpha   90.00
_cell.angle_beta   90.00
_cell.angle_gamma   90.00
#
_symmetry.space_group_name_H-M   'P 1'
#
loop_
_entity.id
_entity.type
_entity.pdbx_description
1 polymer ?
#
loop_
_entity_poly.entity_id
_entity_poly.type
_entity_poly.pdbx_seq_one_letter_code
_entity_poly.pdbx_strand_id
1 'polypeptide(L)'
;MFKNEKLTKVNERISELEAKKETLQNEVNEILEAVESSVEAYALGEIDEKDVEKVKALLEAKTKEIEEVEEMIAKVKAVRKTVVVESIPFVKEARKKKVEKIQKEYDDKAKEVIEARNEFLRKLAELGTVKNKVGKANAEFNAVMVEMGEQPSVYGATINEIAVISGGYTLERDCLGVEENVQRQIYAGSVPNWLQK
;
A
#
# COMPACT_ATOMS: atom_id res chain seq x y z
N MET A 1 29.45 22.09 14.29
CA MET A 1 28.71 22.08 13.01
C MET A 1 28.74 20.66 12.45
N PHE A 2 27.60 20.01 12.26
CA PHE A 2 27.54 18.72 11.56
C PHE A 2 27.89 18.94 10.08
N LYS A 3 29.05 18.45 9.62
CA LYS A 3 29.36 18.37 8.19
C LYS A 3 28.62 17.17 7.62
N ASN A 4 27.50 17.41 6.96
CA ASN A 4 26.79 16.38 6.21
C ASN A 4 27.42 16.25 4.82
N GLU A 5 28.37 15.34 4.67
CA GLU A 5 29.08 15.09 3.39
C GLU A 5 28.14 14.81 2.22
N LYS A 6 26.99 14.15 2.48
CA LYS A 6 25.97 13.91 1.44
C LYS A 6 25.32 15.22 0.99
N LEU A 7 25.07 16.14 1.93
CA LEU A 7 24.51 17.46 1.60
C LEU A 7 25.51 18.31 0.82
N THR A 8 26.80 18.24 1.17
CA THR A 8 27.87 18.92 0.44
C THR A 8 27.92 18.46 -1.01
N LYS A 9 27.97 17.14 -1.26
CA LYS A 9 27.97 16.57 -2.62
C LYS A 9 26.73 16.94 -3.43
N VAL A 10 25.56 16.96 -2.79
CA VAL A 10 24.31 17.36 -3.46
C VAL A 10 24.34 18.85 -3.82
N ASN A 11 24.88 19.71 -2.97
CA ASN A 11 25.01 21.13 -3.26
C ASN A 11 26.05 21.40 -4.37
N GLU A 12 27.19 20.69 -4.36
CA GLU A 12 28.18 20.74 -5.44
C GLU A 12 27.54 20.38 -6.78
N ARG A 13 26.76 19.28 -6.82
CA ARG A 13 26.08 18.86 -8.05
C ARG A 13 25.02 19.84 -8.54
N ILE A 14 24.32 20.53 -7.64
CA ILE A 14 23.40 21.62 -8.01
C ILE A 14 24.19 22.77 -8.65
N SER A 15 25.31 23.18 -8.04
CA SER A 15 26.13 24.26 -8.58
C SER A 15 26.71 23.92 -9.95
N GLU A 16 27.15 22.69 -10.17
CA GLU A 16 27.63 22.21 -11.47
C GLU A 16 26.53 22.27 -12.54
N LEU A 17 25.31 21.86 -12.20
CA LEU A 17 24.17 21.90 -13.13
C LEU A 17 23.70 23.33 -13.41
N GLU A 18 23.72 24.21 -12.40
CA GLU A 18 23.39 25.63 -12.56
C GLU A 18 24.43 26.35 -13.44
N ALA A 19 25.73 26.06 -13.25
CA ALA A 19 26.77 26.55 -14.15
C ALA A 19 26.61 26.02 -15.58
N LYS A 20 26.28 24.73 -15.75
CA LYS A 20 26.00 24.15 -17.07
C LYS A 20 24.83 24.85 -17.75
N LYS A 21 23.75 25.15 -17.01
CA LYS A 21 22.59 25.88 -17.51
C LYS A 21 22.98 27.27 -18.00
N GLU A 22 23.78 28.01 -17.22
CA GLU A 22 24.24 29.34 -17.58
C GLU A 22 25.06 29.33 -18.89
N THR A 23 26.00 28.38 -19.03
CA THR A 23 26.76 28.20 -20.27
C THR A 23 25.86 27.91 -21.47
N LEU A 24 24.91 26.97 -21.33
CA LEU A 24 23.97 26.64 -22.41
C LEU A 24 23.07 27.83 -22.77
N GLN A 25 22.68 28.65 -21.79
CA GLN A 25 21.88 29.84 -22.03
C GLN A 25 22.64 30.88 -22.86
N ASN A 26 23.94 31.06 -22.59
CA ASN A 26 24.80 31.93 -23.38
C ASN A 26 24.94 31.40 -24.82
N GLU A 27 25.18 30.09 -24.99
CA GLU A 27 25.21 29.46 -26.32
C GLU A 27 23.90 29.66 -27.08
N VAL A 28 22.74 29.50 -26.43
CA VAL A 28 21.42 29.74 -27.04
C VAL A 28 21.26 31.20 -27.48
N ASN A 29 21.72 32.16 -26.68
CA ASN A 29 21.64 33.58 -27.04
C ASN A 29 22.53 33.89 -28.27
N GLU A 30 23.74 33.35 -28.32
CA GLU A 30 24.62 33.47 -29.48
C GLU A 30 24.00 32.84 -30.74
N ILE A 31 23.34 31.69 -30.60
CA ILE A 31 22.65 31.02 -31.71
C ILE A 31 21.43 31.83 -32.17
N LEU A 32 20.69 32.50 -31.27
CA LEU A 32 19.57 33.36 -31.64
C LEU A 32 20.03 34.53 -32.53
N GLU A 33 21.12 35.20 -32.16
CA GLU A 33 21.73 36.26 -32.97
C GLU A 33 22.18 35.72 -34.35
N ALA A 34 22.72 34.50 -34.37
CA ALA A 34 23.10 33.83 -35.62
C ALA A 34 21.89 33.45 -36.48
N VAL A 35 20.75 33.05 -35.89
CA VAL A 35 19.50 32.81 -36.61
C VAL A 35 19.00 34.08 -37.27
N GLU A 36 18.97 35.20 -36.54
CA GLU A 36 18.54 36.51 -37.08
C GLU A 36 19.43 36.91 -38.27
N SER A 37 20.74 36.85 -38.09
CA SER A 37 21.72 37.13 -39.15
C SER A 37 21.55 36.21 -40.36
N SER A 38 21.25 34.92 -40.14
CA SER A 38 21.03 33.95 -41.22
C SER A 38 19.73 34.23 -41.97
N VAL A 39 18.66 34.64 -41.29
CA VAL A 39 17.40 35.02 -41.93
C VAL A 39 17.58 36.27 -42.79
N GLU A 40 18.36 37.25 -42.32
CA GLU A 40 18.72 38.43 -43.10
C GLU A 40 19.53 38.06 -44.36
N ALA A 41 20.58 37.24 -44.20
CA ALA A 41 21.41 36.77 -45.31
C ALA A 41 20.60 35.96 -46.33
N TYR A 42 19.63 35.15 -45.88
CA TYR A 42 18.71 34.41 -46.75
C TYR A 42 17.78 35.36 -47.52
N ALA A 43 17.24 36.39 -46.86
CA ALA A 43 16.41 37.41 -47.51
C ALA A 43 17.17 38.21 -48.57
N LEU A 44 18.49 38.39 -48.38
CA LEU A 44 19.39 39.01 -49.35
C LEU A 44 19.87 38.03 -50.44
N GLY A 45 19.56 36.73 -50.33
CA GLY A 45 19.96 35.69 -51.27
C GLY A 45 21.42 35.25 -51.14
N GLU A 46 22.09 35.56 -50.03
CA GLU A 46 23.49 35.23 -49.78
C GLU A 46 23.69 33.78 -49.31
N ILE A 47 22.67 33.20 -48.68
CA ILE A 47 22.65 31.80 -48.22
C ILE A 47 21.38 31.08 -48.67
N ASP A 48 21.40 29.75 -48.62
CA ASP A 48 20.26 28.92 -48.94
C ASP A 48 19.35 28.64 -47.72
N GLU A 49 18.16 28.12 -47.98
CA GLU A 49 17.18 27.79 -46.92
C GLU A 49 17.71 26.70 -45.97
N LYS A 50 18.56 25.80 -46.47
CA LYS A 50 19.11 24.70 -45.67
C LYS A 50 20.06 25.20 -44.60
N ASP A 51 20.80 26.27 -44.86
CA ASP A 51 21.67 26.89 -43.86
C ASP A 51 20.86 27.54 -42.72
N VAL A 52 19.73 28.19 -43.04
CA VAL A 52 18.78 28.69 -42.01
C VAL A 52 18.20 27.54 -41.18
N GLU A 53 17.80 26.43 -41.82
CA GLU A 53 17.29 25.25 -41.12
C GLU A 53 18.32 24.62 -40.17
N LYS A 54 19.61 24.57 -40.55
CA LYS A 54 20.67 24.05 -39.67
C LYS A 54 20.80 24.86 -38.39
N VAL A 55 20.79 26.19 -38.49
CA VAL A 55 20.94 27.06 -37.30
C VAL A 55 19.70 26.94 -36.40
N LYS A 56 18.49 26.85 -36.98
CA LYS A 56 17.26 26.58 -36.23
C LYS A 56 17.27 25.21 -35.52
N ALA A 57 17.74 24.16 -36.20
CA ALA A 57 17.86 22.83 -35.59
C ALA A 57 18.87 22.82 -34.43
N LEU A 58 19.97 23.57 -34.56
CA LEU A 58 20.97 23.74 -33.51
C LEU A 58 20.38 24.49 -32.30
N LEU A 59 19.58 25.54 -32.54
CA LEU A 59 18.84 26.25 -31.49
C LEU A 59 17.90 25.32 -30.74
N GLU A 60 17.06 24.57 -31.46
CA GLU A 60 16.10 23.64 -30.87
C GLU A 60 16.79 22.55 -30.02
N ALA A 61 17.89 21.98 -30.53
CA ALA A 61 18.68 21.00 -29.78
C ALA A 61 19.23 21.57 -28.47
N LYS A 62 19.71 22.82 -28.48
CA LYS A 62 20.26 23.48 -27.29
C LYS A 62 19.18 23.91 -26.30
N THR A 63 18.04 24.38 -26.78
CA THR A 63 16.87 24.66 -25.93
C THR A 63 16.41 23.39 -25.21
N LYS A 64 16.35 22.25 -25.91
CA LYS A 64 16.01 20.97 -25.28
C LYS A 64 17.05 20.54 -24.25
N GLU A 65 18.34 20.74 -24.50
CA GLU A 65 19.39 20.45 -23.51
C GLU A 65 19.21 21.28 -22.22
N ILE A 66 18.77 22.53 -22.34
CA ILE A 66 18.42 23.37 -21.17
C ILE A 66 17.27 22.76 -20.38
N GLU A 67 16.19 22.34 -21.03
CA GLU A 67 15.03 21.72 -20.37
C GLU A 67 15.45 20.45 -19.60
N GLU A 68 16.28 19.60 -20.20
CA GLU A 68 16.80 18.38 -19.55
C GLU A 68 17.66 18.72 -18.32
N VAL A 69 18.48 19.77 -18.39
CA VAL A 69 19.27 20.27 -17.25
C VAL A 69 18.36 20.84 -16.16
N GLU A 70 17.32 21.59 -16.50
CA GLU A 70 16.35 22.10 -15.52
C GLU A 70 15.62 20.97 -14.78
N GLU A 71 15.19 19.94 -15.51
CA GLU A 71 14.56 18.76 -14.91
C GLU A 71 15.53 18.05 -13.94
N MET A 72 16.80 17.92 -14.33
CA MET A 72 17.83 17.37 -13.44
C MET A 72 18.06 18.24 -12.20
N ILE A 73 18.12 19.57 -12.34
CA ILE A 73 18.23 20.49 -11.20
C ILE A 73 17.05 20.29 -10.23
N ALA A 74 15.82 20.17 -10.75
CA ALA A 74 14.64 19.94 -9.93
C ALA A 74 14.72 18.60 -9.16
N LYS A 75 15.13 17.52 -9.84
CA LYS A 75 15.33 16.20 -9.22
C LYS A 75 16.40 16.24 -8.11
N VAL A 76 17.54 16.89 -8.36
CA VAL A 76 18.63 17.00 -7.37
C VAL A 76 18.22 17.89 -6.18
N LYS A 77 17.46 18.98 -6.42
CA LYS A 77 16.88 19.81 -5.34
C LYS A 77 15.89 19.02 -4.47
N ALA A 78 15.10 18.11 -5.05
CA ALA A 78 14.24 17.22 -4.28
C ALA A 78 15.05 16.25 -3.39
N VAL A 79 16.11 15.65 -3.94
CA VAL A 79 17.04 14.80 -3.15
C VAL A 79 17.68 15.59 -2.01
N ARG A 80 18.10 16.84 -2.25
CA ARG A 80 18.62 17.74 -1.20
C ARG A 80 17.64 17.87 -0.04
N LYS A 81 16.35 18.11 -0.33
CA LYS A 81 15.31 18.25 0.70
C LYS A 81 15.21 16.98 1.56
N THR A 82 15.22 15.81 0.94
CA THR A 82 15.19 14.51 1.65
C THR A 82 16.42 14.33 2.54
N VAL A 83 17.61 14.57 1.99
CA VAL A 83 18.88 14.44 2.74
C VAL A 83 18.93 15.41 3.93
N VAL A 84 18.43 16.63 3.77
CA VAL A 84 18.32 17.60 4.88
C VAL A 84 17.40 17.07 5.97
N VAL A 85 16.18 16.64 5.62
CA VAL A 85 15.19 16.10 6.56
C VAL A 85 15.74 14.90 7.34
N GLU A 86 16.47 14.01 6.67
CA GLU A 86 17.08 12.82 7.30
C GLU A 86 18.31 13.14 8.16
N SER A 87 19.01 14.24 7.87
CA SER A 87 20.25 14.58 8.56
C SER A 87 20.07 15.36 9.85
N ILE A 88 18.86 15.88 10.11
CA ILE A 88 18.55 16.62 11.35
C ILE A 88 18.21 15.60 12.46
N PRO A 89 19.03 15.47 13.53
CA PRO A 89 18.80 14.49 14.61
C PRO A 89 17.42 14.64 15.26
N PHE A 90 16.96 15.88 15.45
CA PHE A 90 15.65 16.19 16.00
C PHE A 90 14.49 15.64 15.15
N VAL A 91 14.62 15.64 13.82
CA VAL A 91 13.58 15.12 12.92
C VAL A 91 13.54 13.60 12.95
N LYS A 92 14.70 12.94 13.08
CA LYS A 92 14.78 11.49 13.30
C LYS A 92 14.11 11.08 14.61
N GLU A 93 14.39 11.77 15.70
CA GLU A 93 13.74 11.50 16.99
C GLU A 93 12.24 11.77 16.96
N ALA A 94 11.80 12.89 16.35
CA ALA A 94 10.38 13.21 16.21
C ALA A 94 9.65 12.17 15.34
N ARG A 95 10.28 11.71 14.24
CA ARG A 95 9.74 10.63 13.40
C ARG A 95 9.68 9.31 14.18
N LYS A 96 10.72 8.95 14.92
CA LYS A 96 10.75 7.74 15.75
C LYS A 96 9.59 7.74 16.75
N LYS A 97 9.40 8.84 17.49
CA LYS A 97 8.28 9.00 18.44
C LYS A 97 6.91 8.90 17.76
N LYS A 98 6.74 9.49 16.57
CA LYS A 98 5.49 9.38 15.81
C LYS A 98 5.21 7.95 15.38
N VAL A 99 6.22 7.25 14.86
CA VAL A 99 6.09 5.84 14.45
C VAL A 99 5.79 4.95 15.65
N GLU A 100 6.47 5.13 16.78
CA GLU A 100 6.19 4.39 18.02
C GLU A 100 4.76 4.62 18.52
N LYS A 101 4.25 5.86 18.43
CA LYS A 101 2.86 6.16 18.79
C LYS A 101 1.86 5.45 17.87
N ILE A 102 2.07 5.50 16.56
CA ILE A 102 1.21 4.84 15.57
C ILE A 102 1.25 3.32 15.75
N GLN A 103 2.43 2.74 15.99
CA GLN A 103 2.57 1.31 16.23
C GLN A 103 1.77 0.89 17.46
N LYS A 104 1.84 1.68 18.55
CA LYS A 104 1.06 1.41 19.75
C LYS A 104 -0.46 1.47 19.47
N GLU A 105 -0.93 2.47 18.74
CA GLU A 105 -2.34 2.58 18.33
C GLU A 105 -2.78 1.37 17.48
N TYR A 106 -1.93 0.91 16.55
CA TYR A 106 -2.17 -0.29 15.76
C TYR A 106 -2.24 -1.54 16.64
N ASP A 107 -1.28 -1.74 17.54
CA ASP A 107 -1.22 -2.92 18.42
C ASP A 107 -2.44 -2.98 19.34
N ASP A 108 -2.90 -1.84 19.85
CA ASP A 108 -4.11 -1.76 20.68
C ASP A 108 -5.36 -2.11 19.85
N LYS A 109 -5.47 -1.63 18.60
CA LYS A 109 -6.57 -2.02 17.70
C LYS A 109 -6.49 -3.47 17.26
N ALA A 110 -5.31 -4.02 17.03
CA ALA A 110 -5.12 -5.43 16.72
C ALA A 110 -5.60 -6.33 17.86
N LYS A 111 -5.35 -5.94 19.12
CA LYS A 111 -5.88 -6.64 20.30
C LYS A 111 -7.40 -6.61 20.35
N GLU A 112 -8.03 -5.45 20.10
CA GLU A 112 -9.50 -5.35 20.05
C GLU A 112 -10.10 -6.31 18.99
N VAL A 113 -9.48 -6.38 17.81
CA VAL A 113 -9.92 -7.29 16.74
C VAL A 113 -9.75 -8.76 17.14
N ILE A 114 -8.62 -9.11 17.76
CA ILE A 114 -8.37 -10.48 18.26
C ILE A 114 -9.40 -10.87 19.33
N GLU A 115 -9.71 -9.96 20.25
CA GLU A 115 -10.70 -10.18 21.31
C GLU A 115 -12.09 -10.42 20.71
N ALA A 116 -12.54 -9.56 19.80
CA ALA A 116 -13.83 -9.70 19.11
C ALA A 116 -13.92 -11.01 18.31
N ARG A 117 -12.86 -11.40 17.62
CA ARG A 117 -12.76 -12.70 16.94
C ARG A 117 -12.91 -13.86 17.92
N ASN A 118 -12.22 -13.81 19.07
CA ASN A 118 -12.30 -14.85 20.07
C ASN A 118 -13.71 -14.94 20.68
N GLU A 119 -14.34 -13.79 20.95
CA GLU A 119 -15.72 -13.72 21.42
C GLU A 119 -16.70 -14.33 20.41
N PHE A 120 -16.57 -13.99 19.13
CA PHE A 120 -17.36 -14.59 18.06
C PHE A 120 -17.25 -16.11 18.07
N LEU A 121 -16.02 -16.65 18.16
CA LEU A 121 -15.80 -18.09 18.19
C LEU A 121 -16.37 -18.76 19.44
N ARG A 122 -16.30 -18.11 20.61
CA ARG A 122 -16.96 -18.61 21.84
C ARG A 122 -18.48 -18.66 21.66
N LYS A 123 -19.10 -17.61 21.12
CA LYS A 123 -20.53 -17.58 20.82
C LYS A 123 -20.95 -18.61 19.78
N LEU A 124 -20.09 -18.85 18.78
CA LEU A 124 -20.31 -19.91 17.80
C LEU A 124 -20.29 -21.31 18.44
N ALA A 125 -19.38 -21.55 19.39
CA ALA A 125 -19.32 -22.79 20.16
C ALA A 125 -20.57 -22.99 21.05
N GLU A 126 -21.04 -21.93 21.71
CA GLU A 126 -22.30 -21.94 22.48
C GLU A 126 -23.48 -22.35 21.59
N LEU A 127 -23.59 -21.75 20.39
CA LEU A 127 -24.61 -22.08 19.41
C LEU A 127 -24.54 -23.55 18.95
N GLY A 128 -23.34 -24.03 18.64
CA GLY A 128 -23.08 -25.44 18.30
C GLY A 128 -23.48 -26.40 19.42
N THR A 129 -23.19 -26.05 20.66
CA THR A 129 -23.58 -26.83 21.85
C THR A 129 -25.10 -26.94 21.97
N VAL A 130 -25.83 -25.84 21.75
CA VAL A 130 -27.30 -25.84 21.76
C VAL A 130 -27.85 -26.73 20.64
N LYS A 131 -27.29 -26.66 19.43
CA LYS A 131 -27.66 -27.55 18.32
C LYS A 131 -27.46 -29.03 18.68
N ASN A 132 -26.32 -29.37 19.27
CA ASN A 132 -25.99 -30.74 19.66
C ASN A 132 -26.95 -31.32 20.72
N LYS A 133 -27.65 -30.49 21.51
CA LYS A 133 -28.69 -30.97 22.46
C LYS A 133 -29.85 -31.65 21.74
N VAL A 134 -30.25 -31.16 20.57
CA VAL A 134 -31.32 -31.78 19.77
C VAL A 134 -30.85 -33.12 19.20
N GLY A 135 -29.58 -33.20 18.77
CA GLY A 135 -28.98 -34.48 18.38
C GLY A 135 -29.01 -35.51 19.51
N LYS A 136 -28.68 -35.10 20.74
CA LYS A 136 -28.76 -35.97 21.93
C LYS A 136 -30.18 -36.42 22.24
N ALA A 137 -31.15 -35.49 22.25
CA ALA A 137 -32.55 -35.82 22.50
C ALA A 137 -33.11 -36.80 21.46
N ASN A 138 -32.76 -36.62 20.18
CA ASN A 138 -33.14 -37.56 19.11
C ASN A 138 -32.45 -38.92 19.26
N ALA A 139 -31.18 -38.95 19.70
CA ALA A 139 -30.47 -40.19 19.95
C ALA A 139 -31.08 -40.97 21.13
N GLU A 140 -31.43 -40.27 22.22
CA GLU A 140 -32.13 -40.85 23.38
C GLU A 140 -33.50 -41.43 22.99
N PHE A 141 -34.30 -40.68 22.23
CA PHE A 141 -35.59 -41.15 21.71
C PHE A 141 -35.43 -42.40 20.83
N ASN A 142 -34.49 -42.38 19.90
CA ASN A 142 -34.23 -43.52 19.01
C ASN A 142 -33.71 -44.75 19.77
N ALA A 143 -32.92 -44.56 20.84
CA ALA A 143 -32.48 -45.66 21.69
C ALA A 143 -33.68 -46.36 22.36
N VAL A 144 -34.64 -45.59 22.89
CA VAL A 144 -35.89 -46.14 23.48
C VAL A 144 -36.74 -46.86 22.44
N MET A 145 -36.90 -46.30 21.24
CA MET A 145 -37.66 -46.94 20.15
C MET A 145 -37.07 -48.31 19.76
N VAL A 146 -35.74 -48.39 19.65
CA VAL A 146 -35.03 -49.64 19.36
C VAL A 146 -35.20 -50.66 20.49
N GLU A 147 -35.13 -50.23 21.75
CA GLU A 147 -35.39 -51.10 22.91
C GLU A 147 -36.82 -51.66 22.90
N MET A 148 -37.79 -50.88 22.41
CA MET A 148 -39.19 -51.29 22.25
C MET A 148 -39.45 -52.15 21.00
N GLY A 149 -38.44 -52.41 20.17
CA GLY A 149 -38.55 -53.19 18.94
C GLY A 149 -39.16 -52.43 17.77
N GLU A 150 -39.28 -51.10 17.87
CA GLU A 150 -39.75 -50.24 16.78
C GLU A 150 -38.59 -49.67 15.95
N GLN A 151 -38.88 -49.27 14.71
CA GLN A 151 -37.85 -48.66 13.86
C GLN A 151 -37.54 -47.23 14.33
N PRO A 152 -36.25 -46.80 14.33
CA PRO A 152 -35.89 -45.42 14.63
C PRO A 152 -36.64 -44.46 13.72
N SER A 153 -37.13 -43.36 14.28
CA SER A 153 -37.84 -42.32 13.54
C SER A 153 -37.32 -40.97 13.99
N VAL A 154 -37.07 -40.07 13.04
CA VAL A 154 -36.75 -38.68 13.35
C VAL A 154 -38.03 -38.00 13.84
N TYR A 155 -38.24 -37.96 15.16
CA TYR A 155 -39.40 -37.32 15.76
C TYR A 155 -39.11 -35.84 16.01
N GLY A 156 -39.85 -34.96 15.33
CA GLY A 156 -39.71 -33.50 15.42
C GLY A 156 -38.98 -32.86 14.25
N ALA A 157 -39.30 -31.59 13.97
CA ALA A 157 -38.60 -30.80 12.95
C ALA A 157 -37.15 -30.55 13.38
N THR A 158 -36.22 -30.56 12.42
CA THR A 158 -34.86 -30.03 12.65
C THR A 158 -34.97 -28.61 13.21
N ILE A 159 -34.04 -28.20 14.09
CA ILE A 159 -33.99 -26.80 14.57
C ILE A 159 -34.09 -25.89 13.35
N ASN A 160 -35.06 -24.97 13.36
CA ASN A 160 -35.16 -23.96 12.33
C ASN A 160 -34.00 -22.97 12.55
N GLU A 161 -32.89 -23.18 11.85
CA GLU A 161 -31.71 -22.35 11.97
C GLU A 161 -32.01 -20.96 11.38
N ILE A 162 -32.04 -19.93 12.23
CA ILE A 162 -32.01 -18.55 11.77
C ILE A 162 -30.58 -18.29 11.28
N ALA A 163 -30.34 -18.56 10.01
CA ALA A 163 -29.06 -18.34 9.38
C ALA A 163 -28.85 -16.84 9.14
N VAL A 164 -27.97 -16.21 9.93
CA VAL A 164 -27.37 -14.92 9.54
C VAL A 164 -26.38 -15.13 8.39
N ILE A 165 -25.81 -16.35 8.28
CA ILE A 165 -24.89 -16.80 7.23
C ILE A 165 -25.23 -18.27 6.90
N SER A 166 -25.39 -18.60 5.61
CA SER A 166 -25.80 -19.94 5.13
C SER A 166 -24.80 -21.02 5.57
N GLY A 167 -25.24 -22.01 6.35
CA GLY A 167 -24.42 -23.16 6.79
C GLY A 167 -23.82 -23.05 8.19
N GLY A 168 -24.03 -21.93 8.91
CA GLY A 168 -23.62 -21.77 10.31
C GLY A 168 -22.15 -21.37 10.52
N TYR A 169 -21.39 -21.14 9.46
CA TYR A 169 -20.02 -20.62 9.49
C TYR A 169 -19.79 -19.64 8.33
N THR A 170 -18.72 -18.84 8.39
CA THR A 170 -18.38 -17.85 7.37
C THR A 170 -17.25 -18.38 6.49
N LEU A 171 -17.30 -18.12 5.18
CA LEU A 171 -16.24 -18.53 4.25
C LEU A 171 -14.90 -17.88 4.63
N GLU A 172 -13.80 -18.58 4.37
CA GLU A 172 -12.45 -18.12 4.75
C GLU A 172 -12.08 -16.77 4.14
N ARG A 173 -12.47 -16.51 2.88
CA ARG A 173 -12.28 -15.22 2.21
C ARG A 173 -12.99 -14.05 2.92
N ASP A 174 -14.01 -14.36 3.70
CA ASP A 174 -14.87 -13.43 4.41
C ASP A 174 -14.52 -13.40 5.92
N CYS A 175 -13.43 -14.08 6.34
CA CYS A 175 -12.96 -14.20 7.71
C CYS A 175 -11.54 -13.68 7.90
N LEU A 176 -11.37 -12.71 8.79
CA LEU A 176 -10.05 -12.21 9.18
C LEU A 176 -9.29 -13.25 10.02
N GLY A 177 -8.44 -14.04 9.34
CA GLY A 177 -7.47 -14.93 9.97
C GLY A 177 -8.08 -16.10 10.73
N VAL A 178 -9.26 -16.58 10.30
CA VAL A 178 -9.88 -17.81 10.80
C VAL A 178 -10.27 -18.68 9.62
N GLU A 179 -9.54 -19.78 9.45
CA GLU A 179 -9.84 -20.79 8.44
C GLU A 179 -11.24 -21.39 8.65
N GLU A 180 -11.92 -21.72 7.55
CA GLU A 180 -13.25 -22.31 7.57
C GLU A 180 -13.30 -23.62 8.38
N ASN A 181 -12.24 -24.43 8.28
CA ASN A 181 -12.10 -25.68 9.03
C ASN A 181 -12.12 -25.46 10.55
N VAL A 182 -11.49 -24.40 11.03
CA VAL A 182 -11.49 -24.04 12.45
C VAL A 182 -12.89 -23.65 12.91
N GLN A 183 -13.62 -22.88 12.10
CA GLN A 183 -15.00 -22.50 12.41
C GLN A 183 -15.94 -23.72 12.43
N ARG A 184 -15.80 -24.64 11.47
CA ARG A 184 -16.57 -25.90 11.42
C ARG A 184 -16.31 -26.77 12.65
N GLN A 185 -15.06 -26.92 13.07
CA GLN A 185 -14.71 -27.68 14.27
C GLN A 185 -15.30 -27.06 15.55
N ILE A 186 -15.23 -25.74 15.67
CA ILE A 186 -15.81 -24.99 16.80
C ILE A 186 -17.33 -25.12 16.83
N TYR A 187 -17.99 -24.97 15.69
CA TYR A 187 -19.43 -25.14 15.58
C TYR A 187 -19.89 -26.59 15.86
N ALA A 188 -19.05 -27.59 15.57
CA ALA A 188 -19.28 -28.98 15.96
C ALA A 188 -19.06 -29.24 17.47
N GLY A 189 -18.51 -28.27 18.22
CA GLY A 189 -18.27 -28.35 19.67
C GLY A 189 -16.82 -28.60 20.07
N SER A 190 -15.86 -28.60 19.14
CA SER A 190 -14.44 -28.72 19.43
C SER A 190 -13.79 -27.33 19.53
N VAL A 191 -13.51 -26.88 20.75
CA VAL A 191 -12.91 -25.56 21.00
C VAL A 191 -11.38 -25.69 21.10
N PRO A 192 -10.60 -25.05 20.21
CA PRO A 192 -9.14 -25.06 20.26
C PRO A 192 -8.57 -24.54 21.58
N ASN A 193 -7.44 -25.11 22.02
CA ASN A 193 -6.82 -24.77 23.32
C ASN A 193 -6.49 -23.27 23.50
N TRP A 194 -6.22 -22.54 22.41
CA TRP A 194 -5.92 -21.11 22.47
C TRP A 194 -7.17 -20.23 22.72
N LEU A 195 -8.38 -20.79 22.61
CA LEU A 195 -9.67 -20.15 22.95
C LEU A 195 -10.19 -20.52 24.34
N GLN A 196 -9.62 -21.55 24.99
CA GLN A 196 -10.07 -22.07 26.29
C GLN A 196 -9.62 -21.22 27.50
N LYS A 197 -9.06 -20.03 27.27
CA LYS A 197 -8.65 -19.08 28.30
C LYS A 197 -9.75 -18.08 28.61
#